data_AF-A0A7C3QKM4-F1
#
_entry.id   AF-A0A7C3QKM4-F1
#
_cell.length_a   1.000
_cell.length_b   1.000
_cell.length_c   1.000
_cell.angle_alpha   90.00
_cell.angle_beta   90.00
_cell.angle_gamma   90.00
#
_symmetry.space_group_name_H-M   'P 1'
#
loop_
_entity.id
_entity.type
_entity.pdbx_description
1 polymer ?
#
loop_
_entity_poly.entity_id
_entity_poly.type
_entity_poly.pdbx_seq_one_letter_code
_entity_poly.pdbx_strand_id
1 'polypeptide(L)' 'GKSNKEIAQELTLTEMTVKGYVSDVLMKLGVGDRTQAALMAVRFGLVKPEEL' A
#
# COMPACT_ATOMS: atom_id res chain seq x y z
N GLY A 1 -6.39 0.49 -6.90
CA GLY A 1 -5.19 1.17 -6.38
C GLY A 1 -4.03 1.08 -7.38
N LYS A 2 -3.05 2.00 -7.29
CA LYS A 2 -1.89 2.07 -8.18
C LYS A 2 -1.02 0.80 -8.12
N SER A 3 -0.44 0.43 -9.26
CA SER A 3 0.58 -0.60 -9.38
C SER A 3 1.92 -0.13 -8.81
N ASN A 4 2.82 -1.07 -8.51
CA ASN A 4 4.16 -0.73 -8.00
C ASN A 4 4.97 0.09 -9.03
N LYS A 5 4.69 -0.09 -10.33
CA LYS A 5 5.29 0.68 -11.42
C LYS A 5 4.81 2.13 -11.42
N GLU A 6 3.51 2.37 -11.26
CA GLU A 6 2.94 3.73 -11.18
C GLU A 6 3.44 4.46 -9.92
N ILE A 7 3.47 3.78 -8.77
CA ILE A 7 4.02 4.35 -7.53
C ILE A 7 5.51 4.70 -7.71
N ALA A 8 6.28 3.82 -8.36
CA ALA A 8 7.70 4.06 -8.62
C ALA A 8 7.92 5.30 -9.50
N GLN A 9 7.10 5.48 -10.54
CA GLN A 9 7.15 6.65 -11.41
C GLN A 9 6.85 7.94 -10.65
N GLU A 10 5.80 7.95 -9.82
CA GLU A 10 5.41 9.14 -9.06
C GLU A 10 6.41 9.54 -7.98
N LEU A 11 7.06 8.56 -7.35
CA LEU A 11 8.02 8.78 -6.27
C LEU A 11 9.47 8.87 -6.76
N THR A 12 9.72 8.77 -8.07
CA THR A 12 11.08 8.72 -8.64
C THR A 12 11.93 7.59 -8.03
N LEU A 13 11.32 6.41 -7.87
CA LEU A 13 11.94 5.20 -7.32
C LEU A 13 11.98 4.09 -8.38
N THR A 14 12.67 2.99 -8.06
CA THR A 14 12.57 1.75 -8.87
C THR A 14 11.36 0.92 -8.42
N GLU A 15 10.78 0.15 -9.34
CA GLU A 15 9.69 -0.79 -9.01
C GLU A 15 10.10 -1.79 -7.92
N MET A 16 11.38 -2.21 -7.92
CA MET A 16 11.93 -3.12 -6.90
C MET A 16 11.98 -2.47 -5.51
N THR A 17 12.37 -1.21 -5.43
CA THR A 17 12.33 -0.44 -4.17
C THR A 17 10.90 -0.35 -3.62
N VAL A 18 9.92 -0.04 -4.50
CA VAL A 18 8.51 -0.01 -4.11
C VAL A 18 8.01 -1.38 -3.68
N LYS A 19 8.40 -2.47 -4.36
CA LYS A 19 8.09 -3.85 -3.92
C LYS A 19 8.60 -4.10 -2.50
N GLY A 20 9.84 -3.71 -2.19
CA GLY A 20 10.38 -3.79 -0.84
C GLY A 20 9.54 -3.05 0.18
N TYR A 21 9.23 -1.77 -0.07
CA TYR A 21 8.41 -0.98 0.84
C TYR A 21 7.00 -1.52 1.03
N VAL A 22 6.34 -2.00 -0.03
CA VAL A 22 5.02 -2.62 0.09
C VAL A 22 5.12 -3.87 0.97
N SER A 23 6.10 -4.76 0.73
CA SER A 23 6.31 -5.94 1.56
C SER A 23 6.54 -5.58 3.03
N ASP A 24 7.38 -4.58 3.31
CA ASP A 24 7.66 -4.11 4.67
C ASP A 24 6.41 -3.54 5.35
N VAL A 25 5.60 -2.77 4.62
CA VAL A 25 4.33 -2.23 5.15
C VAL A 25 3.35 -3.35 5.48
N LEU A 26 3.15 -4.31 4.57
CA LEU A 26 2.25 -5.45 4.81
C LEU A 26 2.72 -6.29 6.01
N MET A 27 4.04 -6.53 6.11
CA MET A 27 4.64 -7.24 7.24
C MET A 27 4.42 -6.49 8.56
N LYS A 28 4.68 -5.17 8.60
CA LYS A 28 4.49 -4.35 9.81
C LYS A 28 3.03 -4.26 10.24
N LEU A 29 2.10 -4.30 9.29
CA LEU A 29 0.66 -4.33 9.56
C LEU A 29 0.14 -5.73 9.87
N GLY A 30 0.93 -6.79 9.64
CA GLY A 30 0.52 -8.17 9.87
C GLY A 30 -0.55 -8.67 8.88
N VAL A 31 -0.57 -8.14 7.66
CA VAL A 31 -1.57 -8.48 6.62
C VAL A 31 -0.91 -9.16 5.41
N GLY A 32 -1.67 -9.98 4.71
CA GLY A 32 -1.18 -10.78 3.58
C GLY A 32 -1.21 -10.04 2.23
N ASP A 33 -2.07 -9.03 2.07
CA ASP A 33 -2.18 -8.28 0.83
C ASP A 33 -2.63 -6.82 1.02
N ARG A 34 -2.54 -6.06 -0.08
CA ARG A 34 -2.89 -4.64 -0.14
C ARG A 34 -4.39 -4.38 0.10
N THR A 35 -5.26 -5.34 -0.15
CA THR A 35 -6.71 -5.22 0.08
C THR A 35 -6.98 -5.24 1.58
N GLN A 36 -6.35 -6.17 2.30
CA GLN A 36 -6.41 -6.21 3.76
C GLN A 36 -5.84 -4.94 4.39
N ALA A 37 -4.72 -4.43 3.87
CA ALA A 37 -4.15 -3.15 4.31
C ALA A 37 -5.13 -1.97 4.10
N ALA A 38 -5.80 -1.90 2.94
CA ALA A 38 -6.78 -0.85 2.65
C ALA A 38 -7.99 -0.92 3.60
N LEU A 39 -8.54 -2.13 3.83
CA LEU A 39 -9.63 -2.33 4.79
C LEU A 39 -9.22 -1.94 6.22
N MET A 40 -7.99 -2.26 6.62
CA MET A 40 -7.42 -1.88 7.90
C MET A 40 -7.32 -0.34 8.02
N ALA A 41 -6.88 0.34 6.95
CA ALA A 41 -6.81 1.80 6.92
C ALA A 41 -8.19 2.46 7.12
N VAL A 42 -9.26 1.93 6.51
CA VAL A 42 -10.63 2.40 6.77
C VAL A 42 -11.07 2.14 8.20
N ARG A 43 -10.78 0.96 8.75
CA ARG A 43 -11.13 0.63 10.15
C ARG A 43 -10.46 1.56 11.16
N PHE A 44 -9.24 2.03 10.87
CA PHE A 44 -8.52 2.98 11.71
C PHE A 44 -8.81 4.46 11.39
N GLY A 45 -9.69 4.74 10.43
CA GLY A 45 -10.04 6.11 10.04
C GLY A 45 -8.92 6.86 9.30
N LEU A 46 -7.95 6.15 8.73
CA LEU A 46 -6.88 6.74 7.91
C LEU A 46 -7.34 7.07 6.49
N VAL A 47 -8.36 6.36 6.01
CA VAL A 47 -8.98 6.53 4.69
C VAL A 47 -10.49 6.48 4.90
N LYS A 48 -11.27 7.26 4.15
CA LYS A 48 -12.73 7.19 4.23
C LYS A 48 -13.26 6.01 3.41
N PRO A 49 -14.39 5.39 3.80
CA PRO A 49 -14.96 4.28 3.03
C PRO A 49 -15.24 4.62 1.57
N GLU A 50 -15.53 5.88 1.24
CA GLU A 50 -15.82 6.33 -0.12
C GLU A 50 -14.55 6.46 -1.00
N GLU A 51 -13.36 6.41 -0.39
CA GLU A 51 -12.07 6.55 -1.06
C GLU A 51 -11.40 5.18 -1.33
N LEU A 52 -12.06 4.08 -0.97
CA LEU A 52 -11.52 2.71 -1.03
C LEU A 52 -11.79 2.00 -2.36
#